data_AF-A0A5M4AAX0-F1
#
_entry.id   AF-A0A5M4AAX0-F1
#
_cell.length_a   1.000
_cell.length_b   1.000
_cell.length_c   1.000
_cell.angle_alpha   90.00
_cell.angle_beta   90.00
_cell.angle_gamma   90.00
#
_symmetry.space_group_name_H-M   'P 1'
#
loop_
_entity.id
_entity.type
_entity.pdbx_description
1 polymer ?
#
loop_
_entity_poly.entity_id
_entity_poly.type
_entity_poly.pdbx_seq_one_letter_code
_entity_poly.pdbx_strand_id
1 'polypeptide(L)'
;MRLSEYGRIVENEFQKIPEYHKRVVLDEWVVMPNYIHCIITLGDYDFDNGVLLFDDNSVEKIHEFSLPSFPLQNPNIKQIKQYRKQRRKMIIPKLVGKFQMQTSKQINILRNTPGVKNWQSNYHDHVIRNDDSYKRIRHYILINPQKWEEDTFNRE
;
A
#
# COMPACT_ATOMS: atom_id res chain seq x y z
N MET A 1 10.13 -8.84 18.91
CA MET A 1 8.98 -7.91 19.07
C MET A 1 7.67 -8.72 19.10
N ARG A 2 6.73 -8.41 20.00
CA ARG A 2 5.41 -9.07 20.07
C ARG A 2 4.34 -8.09 19.61
N LEU A 3 3.52 -8.49 18.63
CA LEU A 3 2.43 -7.62 18.13
C LEU A 3 1.37 -7.39 19.19
N SER A 4 0.93 -6.14 19.29
CA SER A 4 -0.27 -5.74 20.04
C SER A 4 -1.53 -6.30 19.36
N GLU A 5 -2.68 -6.16 20.02
CA GLU A 5 -3.96 -6.54 19.42
C GLU A 5 -4.24 -5.78 18.11
N TYR A 6 -3.88 -4.49 18.05
CA TYR A 6 -3.98 -3.70 16.82
C TYR A 6 -3.00 -4.18 15.76
N GLY A 7 -1.77 -4.53 16.15
CA GLY A 7 -0.79 -5.12 15.25
C GLY A 7 -1.26 -6.42 14.63
N ARG A 8 -1.98 -7.26 15.40
CA ARG A 8 -2.61 -8.49 14.89
C ARG A 8 -3.74 -8.22 13.91
N ILE A 9 -4.58 -7.20 14.15
CA ILE A 9 -5.61 -6.79 13.18
C ILE A 9 -4.95 -6.41 11.86
N VAL A 10 -3.89 -5.60 11.94
CA VAL A 10 -3.11 -5.16 10.78
C VAL A 10 -2.50 -6.34 10.04
N GLU A 11 -1.82 -7.25 10.75
CA GLU A 11 -1.23 -8.47 10.20
C GLU A 11 -2.27 -9.35 9.50
N ASN A 12 -3.40 -9.63 10.17
CA ASN A 12 -4.47 -10.47 9.64
C ASN A 12 -5.09 -9.88 8.36
N GLU A 13 -5.35 -8.57 8.33
CA GLU A 13 -5.87 -7.92 7.12
C GLU A 13 -4.84 -7.82 6.00
N PHE A 14 -3.55 -7.76 6.35
CA PHE A 14 -2.47 -7.72 5.37
C PHE A 14 -2.33 -9.06 4.66
N GLN A 15 -2.38 -10.18 5.40
CA GLN A 15 -2.34 -11.53 4.85
C GLN A 15 -3.51 -11.85 3.91
N LYS A 16 -4.67 -11.20 4.09
CA LYS A 16 -5.84 -11.36 3.21
C LYS A 16 -5.69 -10.63 1.86
N ILE A 17 -4.69 -9.76 1.69
CA ILE A 17 -4.53 -8.96 0.47
C ILE A 17 -4.61 -9.80 -0.82
N PRO A 18 -3.88 -10.93 -0.95
CA PRO A 18 -3.93 -11.74 -2.16
C PRO A 18 -5.32 -12.35 -2.45
N GLU A 19 -6.15 -12.55 -1.42
CA GLU A 19 -7.50 -13.12 -1.58
C GLU A 19 -8.42 -12.19 -2.38
N TYR A 20 -8.29 -10.88 -2.18
CA TYR A 20 -9.13 -9.88 -2.84
C TYR A 20 -8.41 -9.07 -3.93
N HIS A 21 -7.09 -9.18 -4.05
CA HIS A 21 -6.29 -8.68 -5.16
C HIS A 21 -5.41 -9.79 -5.71
N LYS A 22 -5.98 -10.62 -6.59
CA LYS A 22 -5.31 -11.82 -7.15
C LYS A 22 -4.00 -11.53 -7.90
N ARG A 23 -3.81 -10.30 -8.37
CA ARG A 23 -2.58 -9.83 -9.03
C ARG A 23 -1.47 -9.44 -8.05
N VAL A 24 -1.76 -9.41 -6.76
CA VAL A 24 -0.81 -8.94 -5.75
C VAL A 24 -0.16 -10.15 -5.13
N VAL A 25 1.15 -10.24 -5.30
CA VAL A 25 2.02 -11.17 -4.58
C VAL A 25 2.71 -10.39 -3.48
N LEU A 26 2.50 -10.83 -2.24
CA LEU A 26 3.21 -10.31 -1.08
C LEU A 26 4.55 -11.05 -0.97
N ASP A 27 5.64 -10.28 -0.87
CA ASP A 27 6.96 -10.82 -0.58
C ASP A 27 7.33 -10.49 0.87
N GLU A 28 8.50 -9.95 1.18
CA GLU A 28 8.81 -9.55 2.56
C GLU A 28 7.98 -8.36 3.03
N TRP A 29 7.41 -8.51 4.22
CA TRP A 29 6.71 -7.45 4.93
C TRP A 29 6.91 -7.56 6.43
N VAL A 30 6.68 -6.45 7.12
CA VAL A 30 6.80 -6.34 8.57
C VAL A 30 5.80 -5.32 9.11
N VAL A 31 5.11 -5.67 10.18
CA VAL A 31 4.26 -4.76 10.96
C VAL A 31 5.07 -4.26 12.14
N MET A 32 5.37 -2.96 12.15
CA MET A 32 6.03 -2.25 13.24
C MET A 32 4.98 -1.48 14.07
N PRO A 33 5.31 -1.00 15.28
CA PRO A 33 4.34 -0.33 16.14
C PRO A 33 3.68 0.91 15.51
N ASN A 34 4.39 1.63 14.64
CA ASN A 34 3.97 2.89 14.02
C ASN A 34 3.88 2.85 12.48
N TYR A 35 4.45 1.84 11.81
CA TYR A 35 4.41 1.71 10.34
C TYR A 35 4.41 0.26 9.87
N ILE A 36 4.23 0.08 8.56
CA ILE A 36 4.40 -1.21 7.87
C ILE A 36 5.39 -1.01 6.73
N HIS A 37 6.31 -1.95 6.54
CA HIS A 37 7.03 -2.08 5.29
C HIS A 37 6.61 -3.35 4.57
N CYS A 38 6.54 -3.29 3.25
CA CYS A 38 6.24 -4.44 2.42
C CYS A 38 6.85 -4.30 1.03
N ILE A 39 7.21 -5.43 0.45
CA ILE A 39 7.49 -5.60 -0.96
C ILE A 39 6.24 -6.24 -1.58
N ILE A 40 5.74 -5.60 -2.64
CA ILE A 40 4.59 -6.07 -3.40
C ILE A 40 5.04 -6.23 -4.86
N THR A 41 4.83 -7.42 -5.39
CA THR A 41 4.96 -7.68 -6.84
C THR A 41 3.56 -7.71 -7.45
N LEU A 42 3.39 -6.92 -8.52
CA LEU A 42 2.16 -6.93 -9.30
C LEU A 42 2.33 -7.90 -10.48
N GLY A 43 1.53 -8.97 -10.49
CA GLY A 43 1.49 -9.94 -11.58
C GLY A 43 0.91 -9.36 -12.87
N ASP A 44 1.06 -10.15 -13.93
CA ASP A 44 0.70 -9.77 -15.29
C ASP A 44 -0.77 -9.32 -15.44
N TYR A 45 -0.99 -8.45 -16.42
CA TYR A 45 -2.29 -7.82 -16.70
C TYR A 45 -3.33 -8.78 -17.29
N ASP A 46 -2.95 -10.01 -17.63
CA ASP A 46 -3.86 -11.01 -18.19
C ASP A 46 -4.83 -11.58 -17.14
N PHE A 47 -4.62 -11.24 -15.86
CA PHE A 47 -5.62 -11.46 -14.82
C PHE A 47 -6.69 -10.38 -14.85
N ASP A 48 -7.88 -10.81 -15.28
CA ASP A 48 -9.11 -10.05 -15.25
C ASP A 48 -9.32 -9.49 -13.83
N ASN A 49 -9.20 -8.18 -13.69
CA ASN A 49 -9.16 -7.48 -12.40
C ASN A 49 -10.52 -7.45 -11.67
N GLY A 50 -11.46 -8.31 -12.07
CA GLY A 50 -12.87 -8.25 -11.67
C GLY A 50 -13.55 -6.94 -12.09
N VAL A 51 -12.91 -6.17 -12.97
CA VAL A 51 -13.54 -5.05 -13.68
C VAL A 51 -13.89 -5.62 -15.04
N LEU A 52 -15.06 -6.25 -15.14
CA LEU A 52 -15.67 -6.59 -16.42
C LEU A 52 -15.82 -5.28 -17.21
N LEU A 53 -14.82 -4.99 -18.05
CA LEU A 53 -14.92 -3.97 -19.09
C LEU A 53 -15.65 -4.63 -20.25
N PHE A 54 -16.96 -4.84 -20.10
CA PHE A 54 -17.85 -4.85 -21.25
C PHE A 54 -17.91 -3.42 -21.79
N ASP A 55 -16.86 -3.00 -22.49
CA ASP A 55 -16.99 -1.99 -23.52
C ASP A 55 -15.88 -2.22 -24.54
N ASP A 56 -16.29 -2.88 -25.62
CA ASP A 56 -15.52 -3.18 -26.81
C ASP A 56 -15.05 -1.84 -27.43
N ASN A 57 -13.77 -1.49 -27.27
CA ASN A 57 -12.95 -0.61 -28.13
C ASN A 57 -11.92 0.32 -27.45
N SER A 58 -11.60 0.17 -26.15
CA SER A 58 -10.40 0.85 -25.62
C SER A 58 -9.85 0.17 -24.37
N VAL A 59 -9.09 -0.91 -24.57
CA VAL A 59 -8.33 -1.52 -23.47
C VAL A 59 -7.09 -0.67 -23.19
N GLU A 60 -7.29 0.54 -22.67
CA GLU A 60 -6.22 1.28 -22.01
C GLU A 60 -5.84 0.48 -20.77
N LYS A 61 -4.77 -0.32 -20.87
CA LYS A 61 -4.14 -0.96 -19.73
C LYS A 61 -3.86 0.13 -18.69
N ILE A 62 -4.63 0.17 -17.60
CA ILE A 62 -4.41 1.13 -16.51
C ILE A 62 -3.12 0.71 -15.81
N HIS A 63 -1.99 1.25 -16.26
CA HIS A 63 -0.69 1.06 -15.63
C HIS A 63 -0.65 1.80 -14.28
N GLU A 64 0.10 1.26 -13.31
CA GLU A 64 0.49 2.02 -12.13
C GLU A 64 1.31 3.24 -12.60
N PHE A 65 0.76 4.45 -12.49
CA PHE A 65 1.54 5.65 -12.73
C PHE A 65 2.46 5.87 -11.52
N SER A 66 3.74 6.12 -11.80
CA SER A 66 4.64 6.69 -10.79
C SER A 66 4.00 7.95 -10.20
N LEU A 67 4.23 8.24 -8.93
CA LEU A 67 4.05 9.61 -8.43
C LEU A 67 4.73 10.56 -9.42
N PRO A 68 4.14 11.73 -9.76
CA PRO A 68 4.79 12.65 -10.69
C PRO A 68 6.16 12.98 -10.13
N SER A 69 7.19 12.37 -10.73
CA SER A 69 8.57 12.72 -10.52
C SER A 69 8.69 14.10 -11.14
N PHE A 70 8.90 15.11 -10.28
CA PHE A 70 8.97 16.54 -10.53
C PHE A 70 7.65 17.31 -10.41
N PRO A 71 7.71 18.52 -9.80
CA PRO A 71 6.53 19.36 -9.62
C PRO A 71 6.02 19.66 -11.02
N LEU A 72 4.73 19.41 -11.23
CA LEU A 72 4.03 20.12 -12.29
C LEU A 72 4.44 21.59 -12.12
N GLN A 73 5.17 22.16 -13.07
CA GLN A 73 5.45 23.59 -13.05
C GLN A 73 4.08 24.24 -13.32
N ASN A 74 3.40 24.67 -12.25
CA ASN A 74 2.01 25.16 -12.22
C ASN A 74 0.95 24.20 -12.81
N PRO A 75 0.59 23.09 -12.12
CA PRO A 75 -0.55 22.30 -12.56
C PRO A 75 -1.84 23.08 -12.34
N ASN A 76 -2.67 23.09 -13.37
CA ASN A 76 -4.05 23.52 -13.19
C ASN A 76 -4.74 22.58 -12.18
N ILE A 77 -5.54 23.12 -11.25
CA ILE A 77 -6.36 22.34 -10.28
C ILE A 77 -7.14 21.22 -10.99
N LYS A 78 -7.60 21.44 -12.23
CA LYS A 78 -8.27 20.42 -13.04
C LYS A 78 -7.38 19.22 -13.34
N GLN A 79 -6.12 19.44 -13.70
CA GLN A 79 -5.15 18.38 -13.99
C GLN A 79 -4.83 17.56 -12.74
N ILE A 80 -4.64 18.21 -11.58
CA ILE A 80 -4.45 17.50 -10.31
C ILE A 80 -5.66 16.63 -9.97
N LYS A 81 -6.88 17.17 -10.11
CA LYS A 81 -8.13 16.43 -9.85
C LYS A 81 -8.26 15.22 -10.78
N GLN A 82 -7.94 15.39 -12.06
CA GLN A 82 -7.96 14.31 -13.05
C GLN A 82 -6.92 13.23 -12.72
N TYR A 83 -5.69 13.61 -12.42
CA TYR A 83 -4.63 12.69 -12.00
C TYR A 83 -5.02 11.88 -10.76
N ARG A 84 -5.57 12.54 -9.72
CA ARG A 84 -6.08 11.86 -8.52
C ARG A 84 -7.23 10.89 -8.85
N LYS A 85 -8.13 11.26 -9.78
CA LYS A 85 -9.23 10.39 -10.23
C LYS A 85 -8.69 9.15 -10.96
N GLN A 86 -7.66 9.32 -11.79
CA GLN A 86 -7.00 8.22 -12.49
C GLN A 86 -6.23 7.32 -11.51
N ARG A 87 -5.47 7.87 -10.57
CA ARG A 87 -4.77 7.07 -9.53
C ARG A 87 -5.72 6.18 -8.74
N ARG A 88 -6.91 6.67 -8.37
CA ARG A 88 -7.90 5.84 -7.64
C ARG A 88 -8.37 4.60 -8.43
N LYS A 89 -8.11 4.53 -9.74
CA LYS A 89 -8.43 3.35 -10.54
C LYS A 89 -7.34 2.26 -10.51
N MET A 90 -6.12 2.61 -10.12
CA MET A 90 -4.96 1.71 -10.05
C MET A 90 -5.04 0.72 -8.88
N ILE A 91 -4.25 -0.34 -8.94
CA ILE A 91 -4.26 -1.44 -7.97
C ILE A 91 -3.69 -0.98 -6.64
N ILE A 92 -2.50 -0.34 -6.61
CA ILE A 92 -1.85 0.04 -5.35
C ILE A 92 -2.73 1.00 -4.53
N PRO A 93 -3.29 2.10 -5.07
CA PRO A 93 -4.20 2.96 -4.33
C PRO A 93 -5.48 2.26 -3.86
N LYS A 94 -6.03 1.32 -4.64
CA LYS A 94 -7.21 0.53 -4.24
C LYS A 94 -6.89 -0.40 -3.08
N LEU A 95 -5.76 -1.11 -3.17
CA LEU A 95 -5.26 -2.02 -2.13
C LEU A 95 -5.04 -1.26 -0.83
N VAL A 96 -4.25 -0.19 -0.86
CA VAL A 96 -3.93 0.59 0.34
C VAL A 96 -5.21 1.20 0.92
N GLY A 97 -6.10 1.74 0.08
CA GLY A 97 -7.37 2.30 0.53
C GLY A 97 -8.26 1.26 1.22
N LYS A 98 -8.43 0.07 0.63
CA LYS A 98 -9.22 -1.00 1.23
C LYS A 98 -8.59 -1.50 2.53
N PHE A 99 -7.28 -1.73 2.53
CA PHE A 99 -6.53 -2.17 3.71
C PHE A 99 -6.65 -1.19 4.87
N GLN A 100 -6.38 0.10 4.64
CA GLN A 100 -6.50 1.13 5.66
C GLN A 100 -7.93 1.28 6.17
N MET A 101 -8.93 1.16 5.28
CA MET A 101 -10.34 1.21 5.66
C MET A 101 -10.72 0.04 6.59
N GLN A 102 -10.38 -1.20 6.23
CA GLN A 102 -10.75 -2.38 7.01
C GLN A 102 -10.07 -2.39 8.39
N THR A 103 -8.76 -2.11 8.43
CA THR A 103 -8.00 -2.03 9.67
C THR A 103 -8.51 -0.90 10.58
N SER A 104 -8.74 0.30 10.04
CA SER A 104 -9.28 1.43 10.81
C SER A 104 -10.66 1.11 11.38
N LYS A 105 -11.53 0.46 10.60
CA LYS A 105 -12.85 0.05 11.07
C LYS A 105 -12.75 -0.90 12.27
N GLN A 106 -11.95 -1.95 12.16
CA GLN A 106 -11.79 -2.95 13.23
C GLN A 106 -11.16 -2.32 14.49
N ILE A 107 -10.10 -1.53 14.32
CA ILE A 107 -9.42 -0.84 15.43
C ILE A 107 -10.36 0.14 16.14
N ASN A 108 -11.13 0.94 15.39
CA ASN A 108 -12.03 1.92 15.97
C ASN A 108 -13.24 1.28 16.69
N ILE A 109 -13.73 0.14 16.20
CA ILE A 109 -14.76 -0.64 16.92
C ILE A 109 -14.18 -1.12 18.25
N LEU A 110 -12.99 -1.73 18.23
CA LEU A 110 -12.33 -2.26 19.42
C LEU A 110 -12.00 -1.18 20.46
N ARG A 111 -11.58 0.01 19.99
CA ARG A 111 -11.24 1.16 20.85
C ARG A 111 -12.44 2.00 21.28
N ASN A 112 -13.64 1.73 20.75
CA ASN A 112 -14.81 2.60 20.88
C ASN A 112 -14.53 4.06 20.45
N THR A 113 -13.79 4.22 19.35
CA THR A 113 -13.40 5.53 18.77
C THR A 113 -13.84 5.65 17.31
N PRO A 114 -15.15 5.52 17.00
CA PRO A 114 -15.62 5.60 15.62
C PRO A 114 -15.25 6.94 14.98
N GLY A 115 -14.72 6.90 13.75
CA GLY A 115 -14.35 8.09 12.98
C GLY A 115 -12.97 8.68 13.34
N VAL A 116 -12.29 8.18 14.36
CA VAL A 116 -10.92 8.61 14.68
C VAL A 116 -9.94 8.06 13.65
N LYS A 117 -9.04 8.92 13.16
CA LYS A 117 -8.05 8.56 12.15
C LYS A 117 -6.96 7.68 12.77
N ASN A 118 -6.70 6.51 12.17
CA ASN A 118 -5.63 5.60 12.62
C ASN A 118 -4.34 5.70 11.80
N TRP A 119 -4.46 5.98 10.49
CA TRP A 119 -3.33 6.06 9.56
C TRP A 119 -2.92 7.49 9.24
N GLN A 120 -1.63 7.73 9.01
CA GLN A 120 -1.19 8.97 8.38
C GLN A 120 -1.73 9.11 6.94
N SER A 121 -1.81 10.35 6.44
CA SER A 121 -2.23 10.56 5.05
C SER A 121 -1.12 10.13 4.10
N ASN A 122 -1.50 9.44 3.01
CA ASN A 122 -0.60 8.88 1.99
C ASN A 122 0.26 7.71 2.49
N TYR A 123 1.08 7.18 1.58
CA TYR A 123 2.04 6.12 1.80
C TYR A 123 3.29 6.41 0.96
N HIS A 124 4.43 5.87 1.35
CA HIS A 124 5.67 5.92 0.57
C HIS A 124 5.76 4.68 -0.31
N ASP A 125 5.94 4.87 -1.62
CA ASP A 125 6.15 3.82 -2.60
C ASP A 125 7.48 4.00 -3.35
N HIS A 126 8.12 2.90 -3.71
CA HIS A 126 9.36 2.90 -4.49
C HIS A 126 9.40 1.69 -5.42
N VAL A 127 9.69 1.93 -6.71
CA VAL A 127 9.83 0.85 -7.70
C VAL A 127 11.23 0.24 -7.59
N ILE A 128 11.29 -1.04 -7.21
CA ILE A 128 12.53 -1.82 -7.16
C ILE A 128 12.86 -2.28 -8.59
N ARG A 129 13.98 -1.80 -9.14
CA ARG A 129 14.34 -1.99 -10.56
C ARG A 129 15.45 -3.02 -10.82
N ASN A 130 16.15 -3.47 -9.78
CA ASN A 130 17.25 -4.41 -9.91
C ASN A 130 17.37 -5.30 -8.67
N ASP A 131 18.08 -6.41 -8.84
CA ASP A 131 18.24 -7.47 -7.85
C ASP A 131 19.01 -7.00 -6.61
N ASP A 132 20.04 -6.16 -6.78
CA ASP A 132 20.80 -5.62 -5.63
C ASP A 132 19.93 -4.75 -4.71
N SER A 133 19.11 -3.88 -5.31
CA SER A 133 18.15 -3.06 -4.57
C SER A 133 17.08 -3.92 -3.90
N TYR A 134 16.59 -4.95 -4.61
CA TYR A 134 15.65 -5.92 -4.05
C TYR A 134 16.23 -6.60 -2.81
N LYS A 135 17.41 -7.22 -2.92
CA LYS A 135 18.11 -7.89 -1.80
C LYS A 135 18.33 -6.94 -0.62
N ARG A 136 18.74 -5.69 -0.89
CA ARG A 136 18.96 -4.69 0.15
C ARG A 136 17.67 -4.31 0.88
N ILE A 137 16.58 -4.04 0.16
CA ILE A 137 15.29 -3.66 0.75
C ILE A 137 14.69 -4.84 1.51
N ARG A 138 14.73 -6.03 0.91
CA ARG A 138 14.32 -7.29 1.54
C ARG A 138 15.07 -7.52 2.85
N HIS A 139 16.40 -7.41 2.81
CA HIS A 139 17.23 -7.55 4.00
C HIS A 139 16.84 -6.51 5.04
N TYR A 140 16.73 -5.22 4.68
CA TYR A 140 16.29 -4.16 5.59
C TYR A 140 14.98 -4.51 6.30
N ILE A 141 13.95 -4.94 5.58
CA ILE A 141 12.65 -5.33 6.16
C ILE A 141 12.81 -6.47 7.19
N LEU A 142 13.63 -7.47 6.88
CA LEU A 142 13.85 -8.63 7.75
C LEU A 142 14.56 -8.27 9.07
N ILE A 143 15.58 -7.42 9.03
CA ILE A 143 16.32 -7.01 10.24
C ILE A 143 15.60 -5.93 11.05
N ASN A 144 14.63 -5.25 10.46
CA ASN A 144 14.03 -4.07 11.07
C ASN A 144 13.43 -4.33 12.47
N PRO A 145 12.66 -5.42 12.72
CA PRO A 145 12.18 -5.75 14.05
C PRO A 145 13.26 -5.88 15.13
N GLN A 146 14.48 -6.26 14.73
CA GLN A 146 15.62 -6.41 15.65
C GLN A 146 16.26 -5.06 15.94
N LYS A 147 16.23 -4.15 14.96
CA LYS A 147 16.79 -2.80 15.06
C LYS A 147 15.78 -1.76 15.56
N TRP A 148 14.61 -2.19 16.01
CA TRP A 148 13.54 -1.28 16.42
C TRP A 148 13.98 -0.25 17.47
N GLU A 149 14.75 -0.67 18.49
CA GLU A 149 15.22 0.25 19.53
C GLU A 149 16.14 1.37 19.00
N GLU A 150 16.82 1.11 17.87
CA GLU A 150 17.73 2.03 17.19
C GLU A 150 17.05 2.78 16.03
N ASP A 151 15.79 2.45 15.72
CA ASP A 151 15.07 3.00 14.58
C ASP A 151 14.77 4.49 14.79
N THR A 152 15.03 5.30 13.77
CA THR A 152 14.85 6.75 13.81
C THR A 152 13.39 7.14 14.10
N PHE A 153 12.44 6.30 13.68
CA PHE A 153 11.00 6.49 13.91
C PHE A 153 10.52 5.89 15.24
N ASN A 154 11.37 5.24 16.04
CA ASN A 154 11.00 4.73 17.37
C ASN A 154 10.84 5.84 18.42
N ARG A 155 11.45 7.02 18.19
CA ARG A 155 11.42 8.15 19.14
C ARG A 155 10.34 9.20 18.85
N GLU A 156 9.52 8.99 17.82
CA GLU A 156 8.39 9.87 17.48
C GLU A 156 7.09 9.46 18.17
#